data_AF-A0A0H4TJT3-F1
#
_entry.id   AF-A0A0H4TJT3-F1
#
_cell.length_a   1.000
_cell.length_b   1.000
_cell.length_c   1.000
_cell.angle_alpha   90.00
_cell.angle_beta   90.00
_cell.angle_gamma   90.00
#
_symmetry.space_group_name_H-M   'P 1'
#
loop_
_entity.id
_entity.type
_entity.pdbx_description
1 polymer ?
#
loop_
_entity_poly.entity_id
_entity_poly.type
_entity_poly.pdbx_seq_one_letter_code
_entity_poly.pdbx_strand_id
1 'polypeptide(L)'
;MTPAAAMAFIRRHGVVLQAAKGLEPSFAARVAGEPIKGSWWAHPKGHEIFDLLQKIHDSPAVLVCTLAGGRITYVHRRLWPAFIRLAERFPRGALDQVREVHTSSGQHERRDIAFPDWVPEAVLAVARSLSAAEGRAQIEIWLQRYGT
;
A
#
# COMPACT_ATOMS: atom_id res chain seq x y z
N MET A 1 -0.43 -12.97 -14.73
CA MET A 1 -0.10 -13.13 -13.30
C MET A 1 -1.39 -13.46 -12.53
N THR A 2 -1.37 -14.38 -11.57
CA THR A 2 -2.58 -14.73 -10.80
C THR A 2 -2.78 -13.80 -9.59
N PRO A 3 -3.99 -13.67 -9.03
CA PRO A 3 -4.23 -12.90 -7.79
C PRO A 3 -3.41 -13.41 -6.60
N ALA A 4 -3.22 -14.73 -6.48
CA ALA A 4 -2.38 -15.31 -5.44
C ALA A 4 -0.90 -14.89 -5.59
N ALA A 5 -0.37 -14.88 -6.82
CA ALA A 5 0.99 -14.41 -7.09
C ALA A 5 1.14 -12.90 -6.83
N ALA A 6 0.12 -12.12 -7.16
CA ALA A 6 0.03 -10.68 -6.87
C ALA A 6 0.12 -10.41 -5.35
N MET A 7 -0.68 -11.12 -4.55
CA MET A 7 -0.66 -10.99 -3.09
C MET A 7 0.66 -11.48 -2.49
N ALA A 8 1.22 -12.58 -3.01
CA ALA A 8 2.52 -13.09 -2.57
C ALA A 8 3.65 -12.08 -2.81
N PHE A 9 3.60 -11.36 -3.93
CA PHE A 9 4.53 -10.28 -4.24
C PHE A 9 4.44 -9.14 -3.21
N ILE A 10 3.23 -8.66 -2.91
CA ILE A 10 3.01 -7.61 -1.90
C ILE A 10 3.45 -8.07 -0.52
N ARG A 11 3.11 -9.30 -0.11
CA ARG A 11 3.51 -9.88 1.17
C ARG A 11 5.03 -9.95 1.32
N ARG A 12 5.73 -10.41 0.28
CA ARG A 12 7.19 -10.55 0.25
C ARG A 12 7.88 -9.20 0.42
N HIS A 13 7.44 -8.19 -0.33
CA HIS A 13 8.07 -6.86 -0.28
C HIS A 13 7.61 -6.01 0.91
N GLY A 14 6.40 -6.25 1.42
CA GLY A 14 5.84 -5.50 2.53
C GLY A 14 5.25 -4.16 2.10
N VAL A 15 6.05 -3.29 1.50
CA VAL A 15 5.64 -2.01 0.92
C VAL A 15 5.88 -2.02 -0.59
N VAL A 16 4.88 -1.61 -1.37
CA VAL A 16 4.89 -1.68 -2.85
C VAL A 16 4.19 -0.45 -3.42
N LEU A 17 4.74 0.18 -4.46
CA LEU A 17 4.04 1.23 -5.21
C LEU A 17 3.01 0.62 -6.15
N GLN A 18 1.81 1.21 -6.25
CA GLN A 18 0.78 0.75 -7.20
C GLN A 18 1.29 0.78 -8.66
N ALA A 19 1.77 1.94 -9.11
CA ALA A 19 2.26 2.11 -10.47
C ALA A 19 3.44 3.08 -10.60
N ALA A 20 3.75 3.85 -9.55
CA ALA A 20 4.82 4.84 -9.57
C ALA A 20 6.21 4.18 -9.65
N LYS A 21 7.20 4.97 -10.09
CA LYS A 21 8.63 4.66 -9.96
C LYS A 21 9.14 5.24 -8.64
N GLY A 22 10.01 4.53 -7.94
CA GLY A 22 10.57 4.97 -6.66
C GLY A 22 11.48 3.91 -6.04
N LEU A 23 11.75 4.05 -4.73
CA LEU A 23 12.59 3.14 -3.96
C LEU A 23 11.93 1.78 -3.71
N GLU A 24 10.61 1.73 -3.69
CA GLU A 24 9.83 0.50 -3.53
C GLU A 24 9.49 -0.09 -4.90
N PRO A 25 9.33 -1.42 -4.99
CA PRO A 25 8.97 -2.06 -6.24
C PRO A 25 7.57 -1.62 -6.72
N SER A 26 7.38 -1.59 -8.03
CA SER A 26 6.11 -1.22 -8.66
C SER A 26 5.28 -2.45 -8.99
N PHE A 27 4.04 -2.48 -8.50
CA PHE A 27 3.08 -3.55 -8.76
C PHE A 27 2.70 -3.61 -10.24
N ALA A 28 2.33 -2.49 -10.86
CA ALA A 28 2.00 -2.44 -12.29
C ALA A 28 3.17 -2.92 -13.16
N ALA A 29 4.41 -2.50 -12.87
CA ALA A 29 5.59 -2.99 -13.58
C ALA A 29 5.81 -4.50 -13.38
N ARG A 30 5.54 -5.01 -12.16
CA ARG A 30 5.62 -6.45 -11.89
C ARG A 30 4.59 -7.27 -12.67
N VAL A 31 3.38 -6.75 -12.85
CA VAL A 31 2.33 -7.38 -13.68
C VAL A 31 2.74 -7.34 -15.15
N ALA A 32 3.21 -6.17 -15.62
CA ALA A 32 3.68 -5.98 -16.98
C ALA A 32 4.83 -6.96 -17.32
N GLY A 33 5.70 -7.21 -16.34
CA GLY A 33 6.93 -8.00 -16.51
C GLY A 33 8.12 -7.13 -16.93
N GLU A 34 7.92 -5.83 -17.05
CA GLU A 34 8.90 -4.85 -17.50
C GLU A 34 8.60 -3.45 -16.91
N PRO A 35 9.58 -2.54 -16.91
CA PRO A 35 9.33 -1.15 -16.55
C PRO A 35 8.33 -0.48 -17.50
N ILE A 36 7.26 0.10 -16.95
CA ILE A 36 6.26 0.82 -17.73
C ILE A 36 6.79 2.22 -18.12
N LYS A 37 6.68 2.56 -19.41
CA LYS A 37 6.90 3.92 -19.95
C LYS A 37 5.54 4.58 -20.15
N GLY A 38 5.36 5.79 -19.59
CA GLY A 38 4.09 6.52 -19.69
C GLY A 38 2.98 5.92 -18.80
N SER A 39 1.73 6.03 -19.27
CA SER A 39 0.56 5.53 -18.52
C SER A 39 0.47 4.00 -18.60
N TRP A 40 0.33 3.35 -17.44
CA TRP A 40 0.09 1.90 -17.39
C TRP A 40 -1.25 1.52 -18.04
N TRP A 41 -2.22 2.44 -18.09
CA TRP A 41 -3.53 2.20 -18.71
C TRP A 41 -3.41 1.94 -20.23
N ALA A 42 -2.46 2.61 -20.88
CA ALA A 42 -2.20 2.46 -22.31
C ALA A 42 -1.28 1.25 -22.62
N HIS A 43 -0.81 0.53 -21.61
CA HIS A 43 0.05 -0.64 -21.80
C HIS A 43 -0.77 -1.81 -22.38
N PRO A 44 -0.20 -2.71 -23.21
CA PRO A 44 -0.89 -3.91 -23.70
C PRO A 44 -1.45 -4.82 -22.59
N LYS A 45 -0.90 -4.71 -21.38
CA LYS A 45 -1.38 -5.41 -20.16
C LYS A 45 -2.24 -4.53 -19.24
N GLY A 46 -2.75 -3.40 -19.73
CA GLY A 46 -3.53 -2.44 -18.94
C GLY A 46 -4.73 -3.09 -18.26
N HIS A 47 -5.52 -3.89 -18.99
CA HIS A 47 -6.65 -4.62 -18.41
C HIS A 47 -6.22 -5.61 -17.32
N GLU A 48 -5.16 -6.38 -17.54
CA GLU A 48 -4.63 -7.32 -16.54
C GLU A 48 -4.16 -6.59 -15.27
N ILE A 49 -3.50 -5.44 -15.44
CA ILE A 49 -3.09 -4.58 -14.32
C ILE A 49 -4.35 -4.14 -13.56
N PHE A 50 -5.33 -3.55 -14.24
CA PHE A 50 -6.56 -3.06 -13.63
C PHE A 50 -7.31 -4.15 -12.85
N ASP A 51 -7.54 -5.32 -13.45
CA ASP A 51 -8.24 -6.43 -12.80
C ASP A 51 -7.57 -6.90 -11.52
N LEU A 52 -6.23 -6.85 -11.48
CA LEU A 52 -5.46 -7.21 -10.31
C LEU A 52 -5.45 -6.08 -9.27
N LEU A 53 -5.40 -4.81 -9.68
CA LEU A 53 -5.50 -3.67 -8.78
C LEU A 53 -6.80 -3.71 -7.98
N GLN A 54 -7.94 -3.99 -8.62
CA GLN A 54 -9.24 -4.11 -7.93
C GLN A 54 -9.18 -5.18 -6.83
N LYS A 55 -8.68 -6.37 -7.17
CA LYS A 55 -8.55 -7.49 -6.21
C LYS A 55 -7.61 -7.16 -5.05
N ILE A 56 -6.60 -6.32 -5.27
CA ILE A 56 -5.69 -5.85 -4.21
C ILE A 56 -6.37 -4.80 -3.33
N HIS A 57 -7.11 -3.85 -3.92
CA HIS A 57 -7.85 -2.83 -3.19
C HIS A 57 -8.95 -3.43 -2.30
N ASP A 58 -9.63 -4.47 -2.78
CA ASP A 58 -10.67 -5.18 -2.03
C ASP A 58 -10.11 -6.11 -0.92
N SER A 59 -8.79 -6.33 -0.89
CA SER A 59 -8.18 -7.25 0.04
C SER A 59 -8.07 -6.66 1.46
N PRO A 60 -8.58 -7.33 2.49
CA PRO A 60 -8.39 -6.90 3.88
C PRO A 60 -6.95 -7.12 4.37
N ALA A 61 -6.06 -7.65 3.52
CA ALA A 61 -4.65 -7.85 3.85
C ALA A 61 -3.73 -6.73 3.38
N VAL A 62 -4.26 -5.71 2.70
CA VAL A 62 -3.48 -4.62 2.12
C VAL A 62 -4.09 -3.28 2.52
N LEU A 63 -3.26 -2.40 3.07
CA LEU A 63 -3.59 -0.99 3.22
C LEU A 63 -3.17 -0.30 1.93
N VAL A 64 -4.11 0.34 1.26
CA VAL A 64 -3.83 1.31 0.19
C VAL A 64 -3.72 2.68 0.85
N CYS A 65 -2.58 3.34 0.69
CA CYS A 65 -2.28 4.63 1.34
C CYS A 65 -1.31 5.44 0.47
N THR A 66 -0.75 6.53 1.02
CA THR A 66 0.21 7.40 0.31
C THR A 66 1.57 7.53 1.01
N LEU A 67 1.98 6.49 1.75
CA LEU A 67 3.22 6.44 2.53
C LEU A 67 4.47 6.82 1.72
N ALA A 68 4.66 6.25 0.53
CA ALA A 68 5.87 6.45 -0.25
C ALA A 68 5.79 7.75 -1.07
N GLY A 69 6.08 8.88 -0.41
CA GLY A 69 6.20 10.19 -1.05
C GLY A 69 4.90 10.68 -1.70
N GLY A 70 3.74 10.40 -1.08
CA GLY A 70 2.44 10.82 -1.59
C GLY A 70 1.88 9.95 -2.72
N ARG A 71 2.60 8.89 -3.13
CA ARG A 71 2.18 7.99 -4.22
C ARG A 71 1.35 6.85 -3.66
N ILE A 72 0.37 6.37 -4.43
CA ILE A 72 -0.45 5.21 -4.03
C ILE A 72 0.47 4.01 -3.74
N THR A 73 0.38 3.54 -2.50
CA THR A 73 1.29 2.57 -1.89
C THR A 73 0.48 1.48 -1.19
N TYR A 74 0.89 0.24 -1.37
CA TYR A 74 0.38 -0.93 -0.68
C TYR A 74 1.27 -1.28 0.49
N VAL A 75 0.68 -1.41 1.67
CA VAL A 75 1.34 -1.92 2.86
C VAL A 75 0.65 -3.21 3.29
N HIS A 76 1.39 -4.31 3.28
CA HIS A 76 0.86 -5.61 3.68
C HIS A 76 0.59 -5.66 5.19
N ARG A 77 -0.51 -6.31 5.60
CA ARG A 77 -0.99 -6.39 6.99
C ARG A 77 0.02 -6.85 8.03
N ARG A 78 1.01 -7.65 7.62
CA ARG A 78 2.10 -8.11 8.51
C ARG A 78 2.90 -6.95 9.12
N LEU A 79 2.92 -5.80 8.47
CA LEU A 79 3.68 -4.62 8.89
C LEU A 79 2.80 -3.58 9.60
N TRP A 80 1.47 -3.70 9.55
CA TRP A 80 0.59 -2.68 10.11
C TRP A 80 0.89 -2.38 11.58
N PRO A 81 1.03 -3.38 12.48
CA PRO A 81 1.28 -3.07 13.89
C PRO A 81 2.52 -2.19 14.10
N ALA A 82 3.60 -2.43 13.36
CA ALA A 82 4.82 -1.63 13.44
C ALA A 82 4.65 -0.21 12.86
N PHE A 83 3.98 -0.07 11.71
CA PHE A 83 3.66 1.25 11.14
C PHE A 83 2.75 2.06 12.05
N ILE A 84 1.73 1.42 12.62
CA ILE A 84 0.79 2.05 13.56
C ILE A 84 1.51 2.46 14.84
N ARG A 85 2.35 1.57 15.40
CA ARG A 85 3.11 1.84 16.63
C ARG A 85 4.00 3.07 16.49
N LEU A 86 4.52 3.32 15.29
CA LEU A 86 5.42 4.42 14.96
C LEU A 86 4.77 5.46 14.04
N ALA A 87 3.43 5.55 14.02
CA ALA A 87 2.69 6.41 13.09
C ALA A 87 3.11 7.88 13.19
N GLU A 88 3.44 8.36 14.40
CA GLU A 88 3.96 9.70 14.69
C GLU A 88 5.26 10.05 13.96
N ARG A 89 5.99 9.04 13.45
CA ARG A 89 7.24 9.22 12.72
C ARG A 89 7.04 9.42 11.23
N PHE A 90 5.80 9.41 10.74
CA PHE A 90 5.48 9.59 9.33
C PHE A 90 4.71 10.90 9.13
N PRO A 91 4.76 11.48 7.92
CA PRO A 91 3.95 12.65 7.59
C PRO A 91 2.46 12.43 7.88
N ARG A 92 1.77 13.47 8.32
CA ARG A 92 0.32 13.42 8.57
C ARG A 92 -0.41 12.93 7.31
N GLY A 93 -1.30 11.96 7.49
CA GLY A 93 -2.08 11.35 6.40
C GLY A 93 -1.35 10.31 5.56
N ALA A 94 -0.05 10.06 5.81
CA ALA A 94 0.70 9.02 5.09
C ALA A 94 0.11 7.61 5.24
N LEU A 95 -0.58 7.36 6.37
CA LEU A 95 -1.24 6.10 6.71
C LEU A 95 -2.77 6.17 6.61
N ASP A 96 -3.34 7.22 6.03
CA ASP A 96 -4.78 7.25 5.74
C ASP A 96 -5.09 6.16 4.70
N GLN A 97 -6.20 5.43 4.91
CA GLN A 97 -6.65 4.44 3.95
C GLN A 97 -7.29 5.14 2.77
N VAL A 98 -6.67 5.03 1.61
CA VAL A 98 -7.24 5.47 0.34
C VAL A 98 -8.19 4.40 -0.17
N ARG A 99 -9.46 4.77 -0.40
CA ARG A 99 -10.41 3.94 -1.16
C ARG A 99 -10.74 4.64 -2.47
N GLU A 100 -10.42 4.00 -3.59
CA GLU A 100 -10.92 4.42 -4.89
C GLU A 100 -12.29 3.78 -5.13
N VAL A 101 -13.34 4.60 -5.17
CA VAL A 101 -14.68 4.15 -5.53
C VAL A 101 -14.82 4.30 -7.04
N HIS A 102 -14.89 3.16 -7.72
CA HIS A 102 -15.20 3.12 -9.14
C HIS A 102 -16.71 3.35 -9.30
N THR A 103 -17.08 4.55 -9.73
CA THR A 103 -18.48 4.84 -10.04
C THR A 103 -18.85 4.21 -11.38
N SER A 104 -20.13 3.89 -11.58
CA SER A 104 -20.66 3.31 -12.81
C SER A 104 -20.50 4.20 -14.05
N SER A 105 -20.12 5.48 -13.88
CA SER A 105 -19.83 6.44 -14.95
C SER A 105 -18.35 6.50 -15.37
N GLY A 106 -17.48 5.68 -14.76
CA GLY A 106 -16.04 5.70 -15.03
C GLY A 106 -15.28 6.84 -14.37
N GLN A 107 -15.94 7.66 -13.53
CA GLN A 107 -15.25 8.62 -12.67
C GLN A 107 -14.73 7.90 -11.42
N HIS A 108 -13.46 8.12 -11.09
CA HIS A 108 -12.85 7.60 -9.87
C HIS A 108 -13.02 8.66 -8.78
N GLU A 109 -13.84 8.37 -7.78
CA GLU A 109 -13.92 9.21 -6.58
C GLU A 109 -12.97 8.63 -5.53
N ARG A 110 -12.01 9.42 -5.08
CA ARG A 110 -11.14 9.06 -3.97
C ARG A 110 -11.85 9.40 -2.67
N ARG A 111 -12.08 8.38 -1.84
CA ARG A 111 -12.55 8.54 -0.46
C ARG A 111 -11.50 8.03 0.50
N ASP A 112 -10.96 8.93 1.29
CA ASP A 112 -9.96 8.59 2.28
C ASP A 112 -10.63 8.36 3.64
N ILE A 113 -10.22 7.30 4.34
CA ILE A 113 -10.56 7.05 5.74
C ILE A 113 -9.32 7.40 6.55
N ALA A 114 -9.44 8.39 7.44
CA ALA A 114 -8.33 8.88 8.23
C ALA A 114 -7.73 7.78 9.12
N PHE A 115 -6.42 7.81 9.34
CA PHE A 115 -5.80 7.06 10.41
C PHE A 115 -6.17 7.70 11.77
N PRO A 116 -6.54 6.92 12.81
CA PRO A 116 -6.56 5.45 12.87
C PRO A 116 -7.91 4.78 12.57
N ASP A 117 -8.91 5.49 12.03
CA ASP A 117 -10.31 5.03 11.94
C ASP A 117 -10.50 3.74 11.11
N TRP A 118 -9.64 3.47 10.13
CA TRP A 118 -9.71 2.23 9.34
C TRP A 118 -9.10 1.01 10.04
N VAL A 119 -8.34 1.20 11.11
CA VAL A 119 -7.52 0.14 11.70
C VAL A 119 -8.39 -0.81 12.52
N PRO A 120 -8.35 -2.14 12.27
CA PRO A 120 -9.08 -3.09 13.10
C PRO A 120 -8.60 -3.07 14.56
N GLU A 121 -9.52 -3.14 15.52
CA GLU A 121 -9.19 -3.07 16.96
C GLU A 121 -8.15 -4.11 17.39
N ALA A 122 -8.23 -5.33 16.87
CA ALA A 122 -7.24 -6.37 17.15
C ALA A 122 -5.82 -5.98 16.69
N VAL A 123 -5.70 -5.24 15.60
CA VAL A 123 -4.41 -4.73 15.10
C VAL A 123 -3.93 -3.57 15.97
N LEU A 124 -4.83 -2.68 16.40
CA LEU A 124 -4.49 -1.61 17.35
C LEU A 124 -3.96 -2.17 18.68
N ALA A 125 -4.57 -3.24 19.20
CA ALA A 125 -4.12 -3.91 20.41
C ALA A 125 -2.68 -4.43 20.27
N VAL A 126 -2.38 -5.11 19.16
CA VAL A 126 -1.01 -5.59 18.86
C VAL A 126 -0.04 -4.42 18.67
N ALA A 127 -0.45 -3.36 17.98
CA ALA A 127 0.38 -2.18 17.80
C ALA A 127 0.75 -1.55 19.14
N ARG A 128 -0.21 -1.43 20.07
CA ARG A 128 -0.01 -0.88 21.42
C ARG A 128 0.91 -1.75 22.28
N SER A 129 0.91 -3.07 22.09
CA SER A 129 1.79 -3.97 22.84
C SER A 129 3.24 -3.97 22.36
N LEU A 130 3.52 -3.47 21.15
CA LEU A 130 4.89 -3.36 20.65
C LEU A 130 5.64 -2.22 21.35
N SER A 131 6.87 -2.48 21.76
CA SER A 131 7.82 -1.41 22.08
C SER A 131 8.19 -0.64 20.80
N ALA A 132 8.66 0.60 20.96
CA ALA A 132 9.15 1.38 19.84
C ALA A 132 10.35 0.72 19.13
N ALA A 133 11.19 -0.01 19.89
CA ALA A 133 12.34 -0.73 19.36
C ALA A 133 11.90 -1.93 18.49
N GLU A 134 10.94 -2.74 18.96
CA GLU A 134 10.40 -3.86 18.18
C GLU A 134 9.68 -3.36 16.91
N GLY A 135 8.92 -2.27 17.01
CA GLY A 135 8.33 -1.61 15.86
C GLY A 135 9.39 -1.19 14.85
N ARG A 136 10.44 -0.50 15.31
CA ARG A 136 11.54 -0.03 14.46
C ARG A 136 12.23 -1.18 13.76
N ALA A 137 12.55 -2.26 14.46
CA ALA A 137 13.21 -3.43 13.88
C ALA A 137 12.44 -4.03 12.69
N GLN A 138 11.11 -3.90 12.65
CA GLN A 138 10.28 -4.43 11.56
C GLN A 138 10.20 -3.52 10.33
N ILE A 139 10.35 -2.20 10.51
CA ILE A 139 10.12 -1.20 9.46
C ILE A 139 11.25 -0.18 9.30
N GLU A 140 12.44 -0.48 9.82
CA GLU A 140 13.58 0.44 9.87
C GLU A 140 13.87 1.09 8.50
N ILE A 141 13.88 0.29 7.45
CA ILE A 141 14.15 0.78 6.09
C ILE A 141 13.13 1.83 5.63
N TRP A 142 11.85 1.68 5.99
CA TRP A 142 10.79 2.62 5.62
C TRP A 142 10.76 3.85 6.54
N LEU A 143 11.15 3.69 7.81
CA LEU A 143 11.37 4.84 8.69
C LEU A 143 12.49 5.74 8.16
N GLN A 144 13.60 5.17 7.69
CA GLN A 144 14.71 5.94 7.11
C GLN A 144 14.33 6.64 5.80
N ARG A 145 13.47 6.01 4.98
CA ARG A 145 13.08 6.52 3.66
C ARG A 145 11.94 7.53 3.71
N TYR A 146 10.98 7.33 4.60
CA TYR A 146 9.69 8.02 4.59
C TYR A 146 9.30 8.63 5.93
N GLY A 147 10.13 8.47 6.96
CA GLY A 147 9.91 9.11 8.25
C GLY A 147 10.30 10.59 8.25
N THR A 148 9.81 11.31 9.25
CA THR A 148 10.13 12.70 9.58
C THR A 148 11.11 12.81 10.73
#